data_AF-A0A328E9E3-F1
#
_entry.id   AF-A0A328E9E3-F1
#
_cell.length_a   1.000
_cell.length_b   1.000
_cell.length_c   1.000
_cell.angle_alpha   90.00
_cell.angle_beta   90.00
_cell.angle_gamma   90.00
#
_symmetry.space_group_name_H-M   'P 1'
#
loop_
_entity.id
_entity.type
_entity.pdbx_description
1 polymer ?
#
loop_
_entity_poly.entity_id
_entity_poly.type
_entity_poly.pdbx_seq_one_letter_code
_entity_poly.pdbx_strand_id
1 'polypeptide(L)'
;MECAGKGSRTPCSGPTTRRCGRCQAVAYCSISHQVSHWSVHKEECERLEQQMDDADVISDFPFTFTEEATTKVFDRSQSRCSFLETRGVHRLGMWMWECACRPKVDSLDVLRHSEGWNLSSILCPCKGPSSPMLKCISSWKEYYEWRCIPLNSPVALLLHWPLTVYWAIQLAIMRNLVSELEGGELHIHYLGPEKELCQLAVFGELHALLPGVKIDIYFVGNKVPLDRDGDKIGLYSYCRCIEADCECKSMNSSFGSFSPTDKSCPVTLHLYAGYYHDRYRDLSKESSPSIIIAPNAGIAAYRSWLPTIELIKKIKAPAIFSDYCEEACCLATSCLSSVTGSEPSFPIQLNPFRQPLAVEDSALCIPCHSNCFLFGI
;
A
#
# COMPACT_ATOMS: atom_id res chain seq x y z
N MET A 1 9.92 7.94 -19.01
CA MET A 1 9.28 9.20 -18.62
C MET A 1 8.51 9.72 -19.81
N GLU A 2 7.27 10.15 -19.60
CA GLU A 2 6.48 10.80 -20.64
C GLU A 2 6.83 12.30 -20.73
N CYS A 3 6.66 12.88 -21.92
CA CYS A 3 6.79 14.33 -22.07
C CYS A 3 5.56 15.00 -21.46
N ALA A 4 5.73 15.93 -20.52
CA ALA A 4 4.61 16.65 -19.92
C ALA A 4 3.87 17.57 -20.90
N GLY A 5 4.51 17.95 -22.02
CA GLY A 5 3.85 18.68 -23.12
C GLY A 5 3.12 17.78 -24.12
N LYS A 6 3.02 16.47 -23.87
CA LYS A 6 2.27 15.52 -24.71
C LYS A 6 0.79 15.92 -24.72
N GLY A 7 0.18 15.95 -25.91
CA GLY A 7 -1.18 16.47 -26.10
C GLY A 7 -1.25 17.99 -26.32
N SER A 8 -0.12 18.70 -26.33
CA SER A 8 -0.05 20.07 -26.83
C SER A 8 -0.28 20.15 -28.34
N ARG A 9 -0.32 21.37 -28.89
CA ARG A 9 -0.59 21.64 -30.32
C ARG A 9 0.41 20.99 -31.29
N THR A 10 1.57 20.53 -30.80
CA THR A 10 2.61 19.91 -31.63
C THR A 10 2.92 18.48 -31.14
N PRO A 11 3.14 17.51 -32.04
CA PRO A 11 3.50 16.14 -31.67
C PRO A 11 4.81 16.07 -30.88
N CYS A 12 4.98 15.01 -30.07
CA CYS A 12 6.26 14.73 -29.42
C CYS A 12 7.34 14.41 -30.47
N SER A 13 8.53 14.99 -30.29
CA SER A 13 9.70 14.80 -31.16
C SER A 13 10.52 13.55 -30.84
N GLY A 14 10.16 12.79 -29.80
CA GLY A 14 10.91 11.62 -29.34
C GLY A 14 10.83 11.46 -27.81
N PRO A 15 11.75 10.66 -27.22
CA PRO A 15 11.83 10.52 -25.76
C PRO A 15 12.16 11.85 -25.09
N THR A 16 11.90 11.95 -23.79
CA THR A 16 12.27 13.13 -23.01
C THR A 16 13.78 13.29 -22.96
N THR A 17 14.29 14.44 -23.35
CA THR A 17 15.73 14.75 -23.39
C THR A 17 16.14 15.81 -22.37
N ARG A 18 15.16 16.42 -21.68
CA ARG A 18 15.42 17.48 -20.71
C ARG A 18 14.40 17.48 -19.57
N ARG A 19 14.79 18.12 -18.47
CA ARG A 19 13.96 18.40 -17.29
C ARG A 19 13.75 19.90 -17.13
N CYS A 20 12.71 20.29 -16.37
CA CYS A 20 12.56 21.67 -15.93
C CYS A 20 13.80 22.10 -15.16
N GLY A 21 14.42 23.22 -15.54
CA GLY A 21 15.68 23.69 -14.94
C GLY A 21 15.56 24.10 -13.48
N ARG A 22 14.34 24.40 -13.01
CA ARG A 22 14.04 24.76 -11.63
C ARG A 22 13.75 23.49 -10.82
N CYS A 23 12.54 22.95 -10.93
CA CYS A 23 12.12 21.84 -10.08
C CYS A 23 12.75 20.49 -10.40
N GLN A 24 13.33 20.26 -11.59
CA GLN A 24 13.84 18.95 -12.05
C GLN A 24 12.82 17.77 -12.08
N ALA A 25 11.60 17.95 -11.58
CA ALA A 25 10.55 16.94 -11.51
C ALA A 25 9.84 16.66 -12.83
N VAL A 26 9.82 17.63 -13.76
CA VAL A 26 9.03 17.52 -15.01
C VAL A 26 9.93 17.35 -16.22
N ALA A 27 9.64 16.36 -17.07
CA ALA A 27 10.44 16.02 -18.24
C ALA A 27 9.77 16.41 -19.56
N TYR A 28 10.58 16.83 -20.54
CA TYR A 28 10.12 17.29 -21.85
C TYR A 28 10.96 16.69 -22.98
N CYS A 29 10.35 16.45 -24.14
CA CYS A 29 11.07 16.03 -25.35
C CYS A 29 11.69 17.21 -26.14
N SER A 30 11.24 18.45 -25.87
CA SER A 30 11.72 19.66 -26.55
C SER A 30 11.51 20.94 -25.72
N ILE A 31 12.20 22.02 -26.10
CA ILE A 31 12.00 23.36 -25.51
C ILE A 31 10.58 23.87 -25.81
N SER A 32 10.07 23.62 -27.02
CA SER A 32 8.73 24.02 -27.44
C SER A 32 7.65 23.49 -26.50
N HIS A 33 7.72 22.19 -26.16
CA HIS A 33 6.80 21.57 -25.21
C HIS A 33 6.92 22.11 -23.79
N GLN A 34 8.13 22.45 -23.35
CA GLN A 34 8.33 23.10 -22.05
C GLN A 34 7.68 24.48 -21.99
N VAL A 35 7.91 25.32 -23.01
CA VAL A 35 7.31 26.65 -23.10
C VAL A 35 5.78 26.56 -23.20
N SER A 36 5.27 25.62 -24.01
CA SER A 36 3.83 25.40 -24.15
C SER A 36 3.17 24.91 -22.86
N HIS A 37 3.86 24.11 -22.04
CA HIS A 37 3.34 23.60 -20.77
C HIS A 37 3.48 24.60 -19.61
N TRP A 38 4.32 25.64 -19.76
CA TRP A 38 4.67 26.55 -18.68
C TRP A 38 3.47 27.23 -18.01
N SER A 39 2.42 27.55 -18.76
CA SER A 39 1.23 28.19 -18.18
C SER A 39 0.53 27.36 -17.11
N VAL A 40 0.65 26.03 -17.16
CA VAL A 40 0.13 25.09 -16.16
C VAL A 40 1.23 24.81 -15.13
N HIS A 41 2.40 24.39 -15.59
CA HIS A 41 3.50 23.97 -14.72
C HIS A 41 3.98 25.05 -13.75
N LYS A 42 3.90 26.35 -14.11
CA LYS A 42 4.38 27.45 -13.24
C LYS A 42 3.77 27.42 -11.82
N GLU A 43 2.53 26.96 -11.68
CA GLU A 43 1.80 26.91 -10.41
C GLU A 43 2.22 25.73 -9.54
N GLU A 44 2.75 24.68 -10.17
CA GLU A 44 3.23 23.44 -9.53
C GLU A 44 4.75 23.47 -9.32
N CYS A 45 5.48 24.27 -10.09
CA CYS A 45 6.94 24.20 -10.19
C CYS A 45 7.64 24.42 -8.85
N GLU A 46 7.21 25.43 -8.08
CA GLU A 46 7.78 25.71 -6.75
C GLU A 46 7.50 24.58 -5.75
N ARG A 47 6.27 24.05 -5.75
CA ARG A 47 5.91 22.90 -4.90
C ARG A 47 6.72 21.65 -5.27
N LEU A 48 6.88 21.37 -6.55
CA LEU A 48 7.66 20.23 -7.05
C LEU A 48 9.17 20.39 -6.78
N GLU A 49 9.68 21.62 -6.74
CA GLU A 49 11.06 21.91 -6.35
C GLU A 49 11.28 21.52 -4.88
N GLN A 50 10.40 21.96 -3.98
CA GLN A 50 10.46 21.58 -2.57
C GLN A 50 10.38 20.07 -2.35
N GLN A 51 9.49 19.37 -3.07
CA GLN A 51 9.37 17.91 -2.99
C GLN A 51 10.63 17.18 -3.49
N MET A 52 11.36 17.78 -4.44
CA MET A 52 12.61 17.24 -4.93
C MET A 52 13.77 17.43 -3.94
N ASP A 53 13.72 18.45 -3.09
CA ASP A 53 14.71 18.63 -2.01
C ASP A 53 14.66 17.48 -0.99
N ASP A 54 13.48 16.89 -0.77
CA ASP A 54 13.27 15.77 0.16
C ASP A 54 13.46 14.39 -0.49
N ALA A 55 13.91 14.33 -1.75
CA ALA A 55 13.98 13.09 -2.52
C ALA A 55 14.85 12.00 -1.87
N ASP A 56 15.96 12.41 -1.25
CA ASP A 56 16.88 11.50 -0.55
C ASP A 56 16.24 10.93 0.72
N VAL A 57 15.49 11.74 1.47
CA VAL A 57 14.77 11.30 2.68
C VAL A 57 13.67 10.30 2.32
N ILE A 58 12.94 10.56 1.23
CA ILE A 58 11.89 9.66 0.72
C ILE A 58 12.49 8.32 0.27
N SER A 59 13.73 8.32 -0.23
CA SER A 59 14.41 7.11 -0.71
C SER A 59 15.31 6.45 0.35
N ASP A 60 15.37 7.01 1.56
CA ASP A 60 16.16 6.46 2.66
C ASP A 60 15.45 5.29 3.34
N PHE A 61 16.07 4.11 3.21
CA PHE A 61 15.60 2.86 3.80
C PHE A 61 16.76 2.11 4.46
N PRO A 62 16.50 1.36 5.54
CA PRO A 62 17.55 0.65 6.29
C PRO A 62 18.04 -0.62 5.60
N PHE A 63 17.64 -0.91 4.36
CA PHE A 63 17.90 -2.19 3.71
C PHE A 63 19.26 -2.24 3.03
N THR A 64 19.87 -3.43 2.98
CA THR A 64 21.13 -3.61 2.25
C THR A 64 20.96 -3.46 0.74
N PHE A 65 19.71 -3.39 0.26
CA PHE A 65 19.34 -3.27 -1.14
C PHE A 65 18.74 -1.91 -1.51
N THR A 66 18.80 -0.92 -0.62
CA THR A 66 18.19 0.40 -0.84
C THR A 66 18.61 1.01 -2.18
N GLU A 67 19.92 1.11 -2.47
CA GLU A 67 20.43 1.65 -3.73
C GLU A 67 19.90 0.89 -4.97
N GLU A 68 19.81 -0.44 -4.87
CA GLU A 68 19.28 -1.30 -5.94
C GLU A 68 17.78 -1.06 -6.15
N ALA A 69 17.02 -0.86 -5.07
CA ALA A 69 15.57 -0.71 -5.09
C ALA A 69 15.08 0.71 -5.38
N THR A 70 15.95 1.72 -5.21
CA THR A 70 15.63 3.13 -5.43
C THR A 70 16.36 3.68 -6.67
N THR A 71 17.60 4.13 -6.52
CA THR A 71 18.38 4.82 -7.55
C THR A 71 18.52 4.00 -8.82
N LYS A 72 18.85 2.70 -8.71
CA LYS A 72 19.04 1.86 -9.90
C LYS A 72 17.75 1.59 -10.67
N VAL A 73 16.61 1.51 -9.98
CA VAL A 73 15.29 1.42 -10.62
C VAL A 73 14.94 2.74 -11.31
N PHE A 74 15.19 3.87 -10.65
CA PHE A 74 14.95 5.19 -11.22
C PHE A 74 15.77 5.42 -12.50
N ASP A 75 17.04 5.03 -12.49
CA ASP A 75 17.95 5.12 -13.64
C ASP A 75 17.72 4.04 -14.69
N ARG A 76 16.73 3.14 -14.48
CA ARG A 76 16.38 2.03 -15.38
C ARG A 76 17.53 1.04 -15.61
N SER A 77 18.52 1.03 -14.71
CA SER A 77 19.62 0.06 -14.70
C SER A 77 19.22 -1.24 -14.00
N GLN A 78 18.24 -1.17 -13.10
CA GLN A 78 17.57 -2.30 -12.48
C GLN A 78 16.08 -2.27 -12.84
N SER A 79 15.47 -3.44 -12.98
CA SER A 79 14.01 -3.57 -13.06
C SER A 79 13.48 -4.34 -11.85
N ARG A 80 12.20 -4.16 -11.54
CA ARG A 80 11.49 -4.91 -10.51
C ARG A 80 11.61 -6.42 -10.73
N CYS A 81 11.54 -6.86 -11.98
CA CYS A 81 11.72 -8.27 -12.34
C CYS A 81 13.14 -8.77 -12.02
N SER A 82 14.19 -8.04 -12.43
CA SER A 82 15.59 -8.40 -12.12
C SER A 82 15.88 -8.38 -10.62
N PHE A 83 15.30 -7.42 -9.89
CA PHE A 83 15.39 -7.32 -8.44
C PHE A 83 14.83 -8.58 -7.75
N LEU A 84 13.65 -9.04 -8.17
CA LEU A 84 13.01 -10.24 -7.61
C LEU A 84 13.75 -11.52 -8.02
N GLU A 85 14.31 -11.55 -9.24
CA GLU A 85 15.02 -12.72 -9.77
C GLU A 85 16.32 -12.97 -9.02
N THR A 86 17.07 -11.91 -8.72
CA THR A 86 18.29 -11.96 -7.91
C THR A 86 18.05 -12.52 -6.50
N ARG A 87 16.80 -12.45 -6.03
CA ARG A 87 16.36 -12.94 -4.70
C ARG A 87 15.62 -14.27 -4.77
N GLY A 88 15.50 -14.87 -5.95
CA GLY A 88 14.86 -16.17 -6.15
C GLY A 88 13.35 -16.19 -5.90
N VAL A 89 12.70 -15.02 -5.83
CA VAL A 89 11.25 -14.90 -5.55
C VAL A 89 10.43 -14.48 -6.77
N HIS A 90 11.09 -14.21 -7.90
CA HIS A 90 10.42 -13.79 -9.13
C HIS A 90 9.39 -14.83 -9.61
N ARG A 91 8.16 -14.38 -9.86
CA ARG A 91 7.03 -15.22 -10.32
C ARG A 91 6.64 -16.35 -9.35
N LEU A 92 6.98 -16.24 -8.07
CA LEU A 92 6.59 -17.22 -7.05
C LEU A 92 5.49 -16.66 -6.14
N GLY A 93 4.41 -17.43 -5.96
CA GLY A 93 3.33 -17.10 -5.01
C GLY A 93 2.88 -15.63 -5.06
N MET A 94 2.82 -14.99 -3.89
CA MET A 94 2.44 -13.57 -3.72
C MET A 94 3.33 -12.59 -4.50
N TRP A 95 4.60 -12.93 -4.73
CA TRP A 95 5.58 -12.08 -5.43
C TRP A 95 5.33 -11.96 -6.92
N MET A 96 4.57 -12.90 -7.52
CA MET A 96 4.19 -12.83 -8.94
C MET A 96 3.43 -11.53 -9.27
N TRP A 97 2.74 -10.96 -8.28
CA TRP A 97 1.93 -9.75 -8.44
C TRP A 97 2.72 -8.44 -8.30
N GLU A 98 4.01 -8.53 -7.96
CA GLU A 98 4.87 -7.36 -7.89
C GLU A 98 5.33 -6.89 -9.27
N CYS A 99 5.62 -7.78 -10.22
CA CYS A 99 6.08 -7.40 -11.57
C CYS A 99 5.00 -7.59 -12.66
N ALA A 100 5.01 -6.74 -13.70
CA ALA A 100 4.08 -6.82 -14.82
C ALA A 100 4.34 -7.99 -15.79
N CYS A 101 5.47 -8.69 -15.68
CA CYS A 101 5.85 -9.77 -16.59
C CYS A 101 5.08 -11.10 -16.39
N ARG A 102 4.01 -11.08 -15.59
CA ARG A 102 3.22 -12.27 -15.27
C ARG A 102 2.66 -12.93 -16.54
N PRO A 103 2.57 -14.27 -16.57
CA PRO A 103 1.84 -14.95 -17.64
C PRO A 103 0.40 -14.43 -17.71
N LYS A 104 -0.15 -14.25 -18.91
CA LYS A 104 -1.58 -13.97 -19.13
C LYS A 104 -2.43 -15.23 -18.89
N VAL A 105 -2.25 -15.88 -17.75
CA VAL A 105 -3.03 -17.07 -17.39
C VAL A 105 -4.19 -16.59 -16.54
N ASP A 106 -5.40 -16.67 -17.09
CA ASP A 106 -6.68 -16.27 -16.47
C ASP A 106 -7.17 -17.23 -15.37
N SER A 107 -6.30 -18.04 -14.76
CA SER A 107 -6.78 -19.07 -13.83
C SER A 107 -6.95 -18.53 -12.41
N LEU A 108 -8.21 -18.40 -12.01
CA LEU A 108 -8.71 -18.25 -10.64
C LEU A 108 -8.03 -19.17 -9.60
N ASP A 109 -7.49 -20.32 -10.02
CA ASP A 109 -6.76 -21.25 -9.14
C ASP A 109 -5.46 -20.68 -8.55
N VAL A 110 -4.83 -19.69 -9.20
CA VAL A 110 -3.58 -19.07 -8.71
C VAL A 110 -3.86 -18.19 -7.48
N LEU A 111 -5.04 -17.56 -7.41
CA LEU A 111 -5.48 -16.77 -6.24
C LEU A 111 -5.75 -17.65 -5.01
N ARG A 112 -6.01 -18.95 -5.21
CA ARG A 112 -6.36 -19.90 -4.15
C ARG A 112 -5.16 -20.61 -3.52
N HIS A 113 -3.95 -20.55 -4.12
CA HIS A 113 -2.83 -21.42 -3.73
C HIS A 113 -1.48 -20.71 -3.54
N SER A 114 -1.43 -19.38 -3.65
CA SER A 114 -0.18 -18.59 -3.56
C SER A 114 0.09 -18.05 -2.15
N GLU A 115 0.09 -18.91 -1.13
CA GLU A 115 -0.09 -18.49 0.28
C GLU A 115 1.19 -18.50 1.13
N GLY A 116 2.35 -18.75 0.52
CA GLY A 116 3.65 -18.83 1.20
C GLY A 116 4.55 -17.64 0.92
N TRP A 117 5.48 -17.38 1.86
CA TRP A 117 6.54 -16.40 1.67
C TRP A 117 7.50 -16.77 0.54
N ASN A 118 7.62 -18.04 0.17
CA ASN A 118 8.65 -18.52 -0.78
C ASN A 118 10.07 -18.07 -0.40
N LEU A 119 10.31 -17.93 0.91
CA LEU A 119 11.57 -17.53 1.52
C LEU A 119 11.91 -18.50 2.65
N SER A 120 13.20 -18.58 2.99
CA SER A 120 13.67 -19.27 4.21
C SER A 120 13.03 -18.67 5.46
N SER A 121 12.90 -19.46 6.52
CA SER A 121 12.28 -19.02 7.79
C SER A 121 12.99 -17.84 8.43
N ILE A 122 14.29 -17.67 8.21
CA ILE A 122 15.07 -16.54 8.75
C ILE A 122 14.77 -15.22 8.03
N LEU A 123 14.26 -15.29 6.79
CA LEU A 123 14.01 -14.12 5.95
C LEU A 123 12.55 -13.66 6.04
N CYS A 124 11.68 -14.36 6.75
CA CYS A 124 10.26 -14.03 6.71
C CYS A 124 9.56 -14.24 8.05
N PRO A 125 8.49 -13.46 8.31
CA PRO A 125 7.71 -13.58 9.53
C PRO A 125 6.77 -14.80 9.48
N CYS A 126 7.31 -16.02 9.42
CA CYS A 126 6.51 -17.25 9.32
C CYS A 126 6.09 -17.87 10.66
N LYS A 127 6.55 -17.29 11.77
CA LYS A 127 6.26 -17.70 13.15
C LYS A 127 5.85 -16.48 13.97
N GLY A 128 5.29 -16.71 15.16
CA GLY A 128 5.02 -15.63 16.12
C GLY A 128 6.29 -14.87 16.52
N PRO A 129 6.18 -13.61 16.95
CA PRO A 129 7.32 -12.83 17.42
C PRO A 129 7.94 -13.48 18.67
N SER A 130 9.27 -13.44 18.79
CA SER A 130 9.98 -14.03 19.93
C SER A 130 9.79 -13.28 21.24
N SER A 131 9.39 -12.01 21.17
CA SER A 131 9.12 -11.15 22.32
C SER A 131 7.89 -10.27 22.04
N PRO A 132 7.10 -9.92 23.08
CA PRO A 132 6.02 -8.97 22.93
C PRO A 132 6.54 -7.61 22.48
N MET A 133 5.68 -6.85 21.80
CA MET A 133 6.00 -5.49 21.38
C MET A 133 5.93 -4.56 22.61
N LEU A 134 7.07 -4.02 23.03
CA LEU A 134 7.18 -3.16 24.22
C LEU A 134 6.90 -1.67 23.93
N LYS A 135 7.02 -1.25 22.66
CA LYS A 135 6.81 0.13 22.21
C LYS A 135 6.18 0.13 20.82
N CYS A 136 5.52 1.23 20.46
CA CYS A 136 5.07 1.47 19.10
C CYS A 136 6.25 1.39 18.13
N ILE A 137 6.11 0.60 17.06
CA ILE A 137 7.14 0.44 16.02
C ILE A 137 6.90 1.53 14.98
N SER A 138 7.92 2.33 14.69
CA SER A 138 7.78 3.52 13.85
C SER A 138 8.73 3.54 12.65
N SER A 139 9.46 2.46 12.40
CA SER A 139 10.35 2.34 11.24
C SER A 139 10.54 0.90 10.80
N TRP A 140 10.96 0.73 9.53
CA TRP A 140 11.36 -0.57 9.00
C TRP A 140 12.49 -1.21 9.82
N LYS A 141 13.46 -0.43 10.30
CA LYS A 141 14.58 -0.94 11.09
C LYS A 141 14.09 -1.59 12.39
N GLU A 142 13.24 -0.88 13.13
CA GLU A 142 12.65 -1.39 14.37
C GLU A 142 11.80 -2.64 14.15
N TYR A 143 11.02 -2.68 13.06
CA TYR A 143 10.23 -3.86 12.72
C TYR A 143 11.11 -5.09 12.42
N TYR A 144 12.15 -4.93 11.60
CA TYR A 144 13.07 -6.01 11.25
C TYR A 144 13.85 -6.51 12.46
N GLU A 145 14.32 -5.60 13.32
CA GLU A 145 14.97 -5.94 14.58
C GLU A 145 14.03 -6.72 15.51
N TRP A 146 12.79 -6.26 15.69
CA TRP A 146 11.80 -6.94 16.53
C TRP A 146 11.41 -8.34 16.00
N ARG A 147 11.31 -8.49 14.67
CA ARG A 147 11.02 -9.78 14.03
C ARG A 147 12.23 -10.68 13.84
N CYS A 148 13.43 -10.24 14.24
CA CYS A 148 14.68 -10.95 14.00
C CYS A 148 14.90 -11.28 12.51
N ILE A 149 14.49 -10.38 11.61
CA ILE A 149 14.63 -10.53 10.15
C ILE A 149 15.84 -9.70 9.70
N PRO A 150 16.77 -10.26 8.92
CA PRO A 150 17.91 -9.50 8.43
C PRO A 150 17.48 -8.48 7.35
N LEU A 151 18.16 -7.34 7.32
CA LEU A 151 17.87 -6.20 6.43
C LEU A 151 18.13 -6.48 4.93
N ASN A 152 18.63 -7.66 4.58
CA ASN A 152 18.72 -8.12 3.19
C ASN A 152 17.44 -8.84 2.72
N SER A 153 16.51 -9.16 3.63
CA SER A 153 15.24 -9.79 3.27
C SER A 153 14.32 -8.83 2.51
N PRO A 154 13.69 -9.25 1.40
CA PRO A 154 12.79 -8.40 0.63
C PRO A 154 11.36 -8.31 1.17
N VAL A 155 11.04 -8.89 2.34
CA VAL A 155 9.64 -9.00 2.82
C VAL A 155 8.92 -7.67 2.99
N ALA A 156 9.64 -6.55 3.12
CA ALA A 156 9.07 -5.20 3.12
C ALA A 156 8.27 -4.88 1.85
N LEU A 157 8.58 -5.53 0.71
CA LEU A 157 7.83 -5.37 -0.54
C LEU A 157 6.38 -5.89 -0.43
N LEU A 158 6.09 -6.78 0.51
CA LEU A 158 4.74 -7.31 0.74
C LEU A 158 4.17 -6.84 2.08
N LEU A 159 5.02 -6.68 3.10
CA LEU A 159 4.62 -6.25 4.44
C LEU A 159 4.24 -4.78 4.52
N HIS A 160 4.56 -3.95 3.53
CA HIS A 160 4.11 -2.56 3.55
C HIS A 160 2.58 -2.45 3.63
N TRP A 161 1.80 -3.42 3.14
CA TRP A 161 0.33 -3.41 3.29
C TRP A 161 -0.12 -3.44 4.76
N PRO A 162 0.14 -4.51 5.54
CA PRO A 162 -0.27 -4.57 6.94
C PRO A 162 0.42 -3.51 7.80
N LEU A 163 1.66 -3.15 7.51
CA LEU A 163 2.38 -2.16 8.31
C LEU A 163 1.87 -0.73 8.04
N THR A 164 1.40 -0.43 6.83
CA THR A 164 0.67 0.82 6.55
C THR A 164 -0.66 0.85 7.30
N VAL A 165 -1.39 -0.26 7.34
CA VAL A 165 -2.64 -0.38 8.12
C VAL A 165 -2.37 -0.17 9.61
N TYR A 166 -1.37 -0.85 10.16
CA TYR A 166 -0.93 -0.68 11.53
C TYR A 166 -0.60 0.79 11.84
N TRP A 167 0.22 1.43 11.00
CA TRP A 167 0.63 2.81 11.23
C TRP A 167 -0.54 3.81 11.11
N ALA A 168 -1.47 3.59 10.18
CA ALA A 168 -2.72 4.37 10.11
C ALA A 168 -3.54 4.26 11.40
N ILE A 169 -3.63 3.06 11.99
CA ILE A 169 -4.29 2.85 13.28
C ILE A 169 -3.54 3.58 14.40
N GLN A 170 -2.21 3.49 14.46
CA GLN A 170 -1.40 4.22 15.45
C GLN A 170 -1.63 5.73 15.35
N LEU A 171 -1.66 6.29 14.14
CA LEU A 171 -1.96 7.71 13.91
C LEU A 171 -3.36 8.10 14.41
N ALA A 172 -4.36 7.25 14.20
CA ALA A 172 -5.71 7.48 14.68
C ALA A 172 -5.79 7.42 16.22
N ILE A 173 -5.08 6.48 16.86
CA ILE A 173 -4.97 6.36 18.33
C ILE A 173 -4.26 7.57 18.92
N MET A 174 -3.11 7.99 18.37
CA MET A 174 -2.35 9.16 18.84
C MET A 174 -3.17 10.46 18.80
N ARG A 175 -4.24 10.49 18.01
CA ARG A 175 -5.16 11.61 17.86
C ARG A 175 -6.48 11.43 18.58
N ASN A 176 -6.62 10.37 19.38
CA ASN A 176 -7.82 10.01 20.13
C ASN A 176 -9.06 9.82 19.25
N LEU A 177 -8.88 9.39 17.99
CA LEU A 177 -9.97 9.11 17.04
C LEU A 177 -10.41 7.63 17.10
N VAL A 178 -9.53 6.77 17.59
CA VAL A 178 -9.80 5.36 17.89
C VAL A 178 -9.35 5.12 19.33
N SER A 179 -10.18 4.49 20.15
CA SER A 179 -9.85 4.14 21.54
C SER A 179 -8.67 3.15 21.60
N GLU A 180 -7.97 3.13 22.73
CA GLU A 180 -6.97 2.09 22.98
C GLU A 180 -7.58 0.69 22.82
N LEU A 181 -6.84 -0.20 22.16
CA LEU A 181 -7.39 -1.42 21.56
C LEU A 181 -7.52 -2.61 22.54
N GLU A 182 -7.36 -2.41 23.85
CA GLU A 182 -7.29 -3.51 24.82
C GLU A 182 -8.55 -4.39 24.81
N GLY A 183 -8.42 -5.63 24.31
CA GLY A 183 -9.49 -6.63 24.30
C GLY A 183 -10.67 -6.32 23.35
N GLY A 184 -10.53 -5.35 22.46
CA GLY A 184 -11.57 -4.89 21.55
C GLY A 184 -11.64 -5.61 20.20
N GLU A 185 -12.73 -5.35 19.47
CA GLU A 185 -12.86 -5.66 18.05
C GLU A 185 -12.58 -4.40 17.22
N LEU A 186 -11.80 -4.54 16.15
CA LEU A 186 -11.46 -3.44 15.24
C LEU A 186 -11.99 -3.74 13.85
N HIS A 187 -12.88 -2.87 13.35
CA HIS A 187 -13.48 -3.01 12.03
C HIS A 187 -12.84 -2.02 11.06
N ILE A 188 -12.04 -2.54 10.14
CA ILE A 188 -11.28 -1.76 9.16
C ILE A 188 -12.01 -1.85 7.83
N HIS A 189 -12.51 -0.74 7.30
CA HIS A 189 -12.97 -0.69 5.91
C HIS A 189 -11.79 -0.34 5.00
N TYR A 190 -11.27 -1.34 4.29
CA TYR A 190 -10.16 -1.21 3.36
C TYR A 190 -10.70 -0.95 1.94
N LEU A 191 -10.48 0.25 1.41
CA LEU A 191 -11.08 0.67 0.14
C LEU A 191 -10.11 0.56 -1.04
N GLY A 192 -10.63 0.09 -2.16
CA GLY A 192 -9.91 0.03 -3.44
C GLY A 192 -8.76 -0.98 -3.50
N PRO A 193 -8.87 -2.20 -2.92
CA PRO A 193 -7.78 -3.17 -3.01
C PRO A 193 -7.57 -3.63 -4.45
N GLU A 194 -6.32 -3.77 -4.86
CA GLU A 194 -5.94 -4.28 -6.18
C GLU A 194 -4.96 -5.46 -6.04
N LYS A 195 -3.66 -5.17 -5.86
CA LYS A 195 -2.61 -6.19 -5.71
C LYS A 195 -2.80 -6.99 -4.42
N GLU A 196 -3.34 -6.33 -3.39
CA GLU A 196 -3.61 -6.85 -2.06
C GLU A 196 -4.54 -8.06 -2.09
N LEU A 197 -5.47 -8.11 -3.05
CA LEU A 197 -6.37 -9.25 -3.25
C LEU A 197 -5.63 -10.56 -3.58
N CYS A 198 -4.41 -10.45 -4.08
CA CYS A 198 -3.53 -11.56 -4.41
C CYS A 198 -2.47 -11.83 -3.34
N GLN A 199 -2.49 -11.04 -2.26
CA GLN A 199 -1.49 -11.04 -1.20
C GLN A 199 -2.17 -11.06 0.19
N LEU A 200 -3.45 -11.42 0.26
CA LEU A 200 -4.29 -11.36 1.46
C LEU A 200 -3.67 -12.02 2.69
N ALA A 201 -2.90 -13.09 2.50
CA ALA A 201 -2.25 -13.81 3.59
C ALA A 201 -1.31 -12.92 4.42
N VAL A 202 -0.68 -11.90 3.83
CA VAL A 202 0.25 -11.01 4.55
C VAL A 202 -0.45 -10.17 5.63
N PHE A 203 -1.77 -9.96 5.53
CA PHE A 203 -2.54 -9.28 6.56
C PHE A 203 -2.63 -10.07 7.87
N GLY A 204 -2.27 -11.37 7.87
CA GLY A 204 -2.14 -12.16 9.10
C GLY A 204 -1.08 -11.61 10.05
N GLU A 205 -0.15 -10.81 9.53
CA GLU A 205 0.84 -10.10 10.33
C GLU A 205 0.22 -9.11 11.34
N LEU A 206 -0.97 -8.57 11.05
CA LEU A 206 -1.66 -7.66 11.96
C LEU A 206 -1.97 -8.31 13.33
N HIS A 207 -2.08 -9.64 13.38
CA HIS A 207 -2.20 -10.37 14.64
C HIS A 207 -0.98 -10.15 15.56
N ALA A 208 0.23 -10.07 15.02
CA ALA A 208 1.43 -9.80 15.80
C ALA A 208 1.54 -8.31 16.17
N LEU A 209 1.12 -7.42 15.27
CA LEU A 209 1.22 -5.96 15.44
C LEU A 209 0.19 -5.38 16.42
N LEU A 210 -0.97 -6.03 16.54
CA LEU A 210 -2.08 -5.61 17.40
C LEU A 210 -2.51 -6.80 18.29
N PRO A 211 -1.66 -7.21 19.25
CA PRO A 211 -1.92 -8.39 20.08
C PRO A 211 -3.18 -8.20 20.94
N GLY A 212 -4.01 -9.24 21.02
CA GLY A 212 -5.24 -9.24 21.83
C GLY A 212 -6.43 -8.52 21.20
N VAL A 213 -6.28 -7.97 19.99
CA VAL A 213 -7.35 -7.32 19.21
C VAL A 213 -7.89 -8.31 18.19
N LYS A 214 -9.21 -8.42 18.08
CA LYS A 214 -9.84 -9.13 16.96
C LYS A 214 -10.06 -8.15 15.81
N ILE A 215 -9.58 -8.50 14.63
CA ILE A 215 -9.56 -7.59 13.49
C ILE A 215 -10.45 -8.13 12.39
N ASP A 216 -11.44 -7.34 11.97
CA ASP A 216 -12.25 -7.60 10.79
C ASP A 216 -11.92 -6.55 9.71
N ILE A 217 -11.41 -7.00 8.57
CA ILE A 217 -11.02 -6.14 7.44
C ILE A 217 -12.00 -6.35 6.29
N TYR A 218 -12.73 -5.31 5.96
CA TYR A 218 -13.70 -5.28 4.88
C TYR A 218 -13.03 -4.68 3.64
N PHE A 219 -12.57 -5.54 2.74
CA PHE A 219 -12.00 -5.16 1.45
C PHE A 219 -13.12 -4.82 0.46
N VAL A 220 -13.28 -3.53 0.14
CA VAL A 220 -14.37 -3.04 -0.73
C VAL A 220 -13.78 -2.37 -1.96
N GLY A 221 -14.05 -2.92 -3.15
CA GLY A 221 -13.60 -2.30 -4.40
C GLY A 221 -13.98 -3.05 -5.66
N ASN A 222 -13.89 -2.36 -6.81
CA ASN A 222 -14.28 -2.91 -8.11
C ASN A 222 -13.36 -4.02 -8.63
N LYS A 223 -12.15 -4.15 -8.07
CA LYS A 223 -11.21 -5.22 -8.45
C LYS A 223 -11.43 -6.51 -7.67
N VAL A 224 -12.28 -6.50 -6.64
CA VAL A 224 -12.75 -7.73 -6.00
C VAL A 224 -13.53 -8.52 -7.06
N PRO A 225 -13.12 -9.77 -7.37
CA PRO A 225 -13.85 -10.60 -8.33
C PRO A 225 -15.30 -10.83 -7.90
N LEU A 226 -16.25 -10.75 -8.84
CA LEU A 226 -17.68 -10.90 -8.54
C LEU A 226 -18.03 -12.28 -7.94
N ASP A 227 -17.30 -13.32 -8.30
CA ASP A 227 -17.46 -14.67 -7.76
C ASP A 227 -16.95 -14.83 -6.31
N ARG A 228 -16.25 -13.82 -5.81
CA ARG A 228 -15.76 -13.71 -4.43
C ARG A 228 -16.52 -12.65 -3.62
N ASP A 229 -17.57 -12.06 -4.17
CA ASP A 229 -18.39 -11.10 -3.44
C ASP A 229 -19.07 -11.78 -2.24
N GLY A 230 -18.86 -11.24 -1.04
CA GLY A 230 -19.32 -11.83 0.21
C GLY A 230 -18.42 -12.93 0.78
N ASP A 231 -17.25 -13.20 0.18
CA ASP A 231 -16.28 -14.15 0.73
C ASP A 231 -15.81 -13.71 2.12
N LYS A 232 -15.70 -14.68 3.03
CA LYS A 232 -15.12 -14.52 4.37
C LYS A 232 -13.93 -15.45 4.55
N ILE A 233 -12.78 -14.89 4.94
CA ILE A 233 -11.51 -15.60 5.05
C ILE A 233 -10.93 -15.39 6.44
N GLY A 234 -10.67 -16.46 7.18
CA GLY A 234 -9.98 -16.41 8.46
C GLY A 234 -8.47 -16.60 8.31
N LEU A 235 -7.66 -15.70 8.88
CA LEU A 235 -6.22 -15.85 8.98
C LEU A 235 -5.85 -16.31 10.40
N TYR A 236 -5.76 -17.63 10.58
CA TYR A 236 -5.51 -18.26 11.89
C TYR A 236 -4.01 -18.37 12.24
N SER A 237 -3.13 -18.14 11.27
CA SER A 237 -1.68 -18.27 11.42
C SER A 237 -0.94 -17.39 10.41
N TYR A 238 0.36 -17.20 10.65
CA TYR A 238 1.25 -16.48 9.72
C TYR A 238 1.46 -17.23 8.39
N CYS A 239 1.82 -16.51 7.32
CA CYS A 239 2.18 -17.14 6.05
C CYS A 239 3.39 -18.06 6.24
N ARG A 240 3.39 -19.20 5.54
CA ARG A 240 4.42 -20.23 5.73
C ARG A 240 5.70 -19.92 4.94
N CYS A 241 6.86 -20.29 5.49
CA CYS A 241 8.14 -20.26 4.77
C CYS A 241 8.26 -21.43 3.77
N ILE A 242 9.38 -21.51 3.05
CA ILE A 242 9.65 -22.60 2.08
C ILE A 242 10.16 -23.90 2.71
N GLU A 243 10.74 -23.83 3.91
CA GLU A 243 11.36 -24.97 4.59
C GLU A 243 10.32 -26.00 5.04
N ALA A 244 10.59 -27.28 4.77
CA ALA A 244 9.66 -28.38 5.04
C ALA A 244 9.65 -28.80 6.51
N ASP A 245 10.77 -28.63 7.20
CA ASP A 245 11.04 -28.97 8.59
C ASP A 245 10.75 -27.81 9.56
N CYS A 246 10.35 -26.64 9.03
CA CYS A 246 10.00 -25.50 9.87
C CYS A 246 8.69 -25.73 10.64
N GLU A 247 8.68 -25.31 11.90
CA GLU A 247 7.51 -25.39 12.80
C GLU A 247 6.25 -24.73 12.24
N CYS A 248 6.38 -23.77 11.31
CA CYS A 248 5.23 -23.15 10.65
C CYS A 248 4.43 -24.15 9.79
N LYS A 249 4.98 -25.34 9.50
CA LYS A 249 4.33 -26.44 8.78
C LYS A 249 3.58 -27.40 9.70
N SER A 250 3.90 -27.40 10.99
CA SER A 250 3.35 -28.31 12.00
C SER A 250 1.92 -27.94 12.41
N MET A 251 1.51 -26.68 12.22
CA MET A 251 0.14 -26.24 12.48
C MET A 251 -0.75 -26.51 11.24
N ASN A 252 -1.67 -27.47 11.38
CA ASN A 252 -2.77 -27.75 10.45
C ASN A 252 -3.89 -26.67 10.50
N SER A 253 -3.53 -25.40 10.65
CA SER A 253 -4.46 -24.29 10.37
C SER A 253 -4.42 -24.02 8.88
N SER A 254 -5.24 -24.75 8.12
CA SER A 254 -5.45 -24.43 6.72
C SER A 254 -6.04 -23.02 6.59
N PHE A 255 -5.44 -22.20 5.74
CA PHE A 255 -6.13 -21.05 5.15
C PHE A 255 -7.28 -21.64 4.32
N GLY A 256 -8.52 -21.39 4.71
CA GLY A 256 -9.66 -22.06 4.09
C GLY A 256 -10.99 -21.76 4.76
N SER A 257 -12.06 -21.90 3.98
CA SER A 257 -13.44 -21.56 4.33
C SER A 257 -13.87 -22.08 5.71
N PHE A 258 -14.67 -21.25 6.39
CA PHE A 258 -15.05 -21.36 7.80
C PHE A 258 -15.42 -22.80 8.22
N SER A 259 -14.65 -23.37 9.14
CA SER A 259 -15.03 -24.56 9.92
C SER A 259 -15.40 -24.08 11.33
N PRO A 260 -16.62 -24.34 11.83
CA PRO A 260 -17.06 -23.90 13.14
C PRO A 260 -16.38 -24.77 14.21
N THR A 261 -15.12 -24.45 14.51
CA THR A 261 -14.46 -24.91 15.74
C THR A 261 -14.00 -23.69 16.52
N ASP A 262 -14.25 -23.73 17.82
CA ASP A 262 -14.30 -22.68 18.85
C ASP A 262 -13.06 -21.78 19.06
N LYS A 263 -12.19 -21.59 18.06
CA LYS A 263 -11.07 -20.65 18.13
C LYS A 263 -11.41 -19.36 17.41
N SER A 264 -11.55 -18.27 18.18
CA SER A 264 -11.69 -16.91 17.64
C SER A 264 -10.55 -16.61 16.65
N CYS A 265 -10.90 -16.27 15.42
CA CYS A 265 -9.93 -15.93 14.38
C CYS A 265 -9.37 -14.52 14.66
N PRO A 266 -8.05 -14.35 14.77
CA PRO A 266 -7.48 -13.05 15.13
C PRO A 266 -7.66 -12.00 14.03
N VAL A 267 -7.58 -12.41 12.76
CA VAL A 267 -7.80 -11.54 11.61
C VAL A 267 -8.79 -12.22 10.66
N THR A 268 -9.88 -11.53 10.35
CA THR A 268 -10.91 -11.98 9.43
C THR A 268 -11.00 -10.99 8.28
N LEU A 269 -10.95 -11.48 7.05
CA LEU A 269 -11.06 -10.67 5.84
C LEU A 269 -12.42 -10.92 5.20
N HIS A 270 -13.08 -9.86 4.79
CA HIS A 270 -14.35 -9.90 4.07
C HIS A 270 -14.19 -9.20 2.73
N LEU A 271 -14.66 -9.80 1.65
CA LEU A 271 -14.48 -9.27 0.29
C LEU A 271 -15.82 -8.78 -0.28
N TYR A 272 -15.85 -7.53 -0.76
CA TYR A 272 -17.04 -6.92 -1.35
C TYR A 272 -16.71 -6.21 -2.67
N ALA A 273 -17.31 -6.69 -3.76
CA ALA A 273 -17.20 -6.13 -5.09
C ALA A 273 -18.05 -4.86 -5.28
N GLY A 274 -17.45 -3.82 -5.84
CA GLY A 274 -18.14 -2.57 -6.17
C GLY A 274 -17.64 -1.37 -5.38
N TYR A 275 -18.28 -0.21 -5.60
CA TYR A 275 -17.89 1.02 -4.93
C TYR A 275 -18.38 1.06 -3.48
N TYR A 276 -17.57 1.66 -2.61
CA TYR A 276 -17.89 1.79 -1.19
C TYR A 276 -19.23 2.50 -0.94
N HIS A 277 -19.52 3.58 -1.68
CA HIS A 277 -20.76 4.32 -1.54
C HIS A 277 -22.02 3.53 -1.91
N ASP A 278 -21.90 2.51 -2.75
CA ASP A 278 -23.01 1.63 -3.11
C ASP A 278 -23.17 0.49 -2.09
N ARG A 279 -22.06 -0.03 -1.56
CA ARG A 279 -22.04 -1.19 -0.65
C ARG A 279 -22.28 -0.85 0.82
N TYR A 280 -22.01 0.39 1.24
CA TYR A 280 -22.04 0.75 2.66
C TYR A 280 -23.37 0.47 3.36
N ARG A 281 -24.50 0.58 2.66
CA ARG A 281 -25.82 0.26 3.24
C ARG A 281 -25.88 -1.16 3.78
N ASP A 282 -25.26 -2.11 3.08
CA ASP A 282 -25.26 -3.51 3.50
C ASP A 282 -24.18 -3.76 4.56
N LEU A 283 -22.99 -3.18 4.39
CA LEU A 283 -21.89 -3.27 5.36
C LEU A 283 -22.27 -2.71 6.74
N SER A 284 -22.97 -1.56 6.76
CA SER A 284 -23.39 -0.90 8.00
C SER A 284 -24.39 -1.70 8.85
N LYS A 285 -25.01 -2.74 8.27
CA LYS A 285 -25.86 -3.68 9.03
C LYS A 285 -25.03 -4.68 9.82
N GLU A 286 -23.83 -5.02 9.32
CA GLU A 286 -22.91 -5.92 10.00
C GLU A 286 -22.15 -5.17 11.08
N SER A 287 -21.52 -4.05 10.72
CA SER A 287 -20.82 -3.19 11.67
C SER A 287 -20.49 -1.80 11.13
N SER A 288 -20.27 -0.86 12.05
CA SER A 288 -19.71 0.47 11.71
C SER A 288 -18.18 0.41 11.67
N PRO A 289 -17.51 1.10 10.73
CA PRO A 289 -16.06 1.11 10.66
C PRO A 289 -15.48 1.84 11.88
N SER A 290 -14.49 1.22 12.51
CA SER A 290 -13.61 1.88 13.47
C SER A 290 -12.65 2.83 12.76
N ILE A 291 -12.20 2.45 11.56
CA ILE A 291 -11.34 3.24 10.70
C ILE A 291 -11.55 2.85 9.23
N ILE A 292 -11.46 3.83 8.34
CA ILE A 292 -11.46 3.64 6.90
C ILE A 292 -10.03 3.85 6.40
N ILE A 293 -9.50 2.89 5.64
CA ILE A 293 -8.14 2.96 5.10
C ILE A 293 -8.20 2.74 3.60
N ALA A 294 -7.56 3.62 2.83
CA ALA A 294 -7.57 3.57 1.37
C ALA A 294 -6.15 3.76 0.81
N PRO A 295 -5.40 2.66 0.66
CA PRO A 295 -4.03 2.74 0.18
C PRO A 295 -3.93 3.03 -1.31
N ASN A 296 -2.96 3.84 -1.72
CA ASN A 296 -2.73 4.30 -3.09
C ASN A 296 -4.02 4.81 -3.77
N ALA A 297 -4.77 5.64 -3.03
CA ALA A 297 -6.17 5.94 -3.34
C ALA A 297 -6.38 6.60 -4.71
N GLY A 298 -5.45 7.44 -5.16
CA GLY A 298 -5.59 8.16 -6.41
C GLY A 298 -6.83 9.05 -6.42
N ILE A 299 -7.14 9.72 -5.30
CA ILE A 299 -8.36 10.53 -5.15
C ILE A 299 -8.50 11.57 -6.26
N ALA A 300 -7.40 12.25 -6.60
CA ALA A 300 -7.41 13.26 -7.67
C ALA A 300 -7.52 12.64 -9.08
N ALA A 301 -7.18 11.36 -9.24
CA ALA A 301 -7.19 10.66 -10.52
C ALA A 301 -8.57 10.07 -10.87
N TYR A 302 -9.38 9.67 -9.88
CA TYR A 302 -10.63 8.96 -10.12
C TYR A 302 -11.85 9.71 -9.58
N ARG A 303 -12.72 10.17 -10.49
CA ARG A 303 -13.98 10.86 -10.15
C ARG A 303 -14.95 10.02 -9.31
N SER A 304 -14.82 8.70 -9.33
CA SER A 304 -15.62 7.78 -8.51
C SER A 304 -15.42 7.98 -7.01
N TRP A 305 -14.37 8.68 -6.58
CA TRP A 305 -14.16 9.03 -5.17
C TRP A 305 -15.16 10.04 -4.62
N LEU A 306 -15.74 10.92 -5.45
CA LEU A 306 -16.63 11.98 -4.99
C LEU A 306 -17.79 11.48 -4.09
N PRO A 307 -18.65 10.56 -4.54
CA PRO A 307 -19.71 10.01 -3.69
C PRO A 307 -19.18 9.22 -2.48
N THR A 308 -18.00 8.60 -2.60
CA THR A 308 -17.33 7.92 -1.47
C THR A 308 -16.90 8.91 -0.39
N ILE A 309 -16.30 10.04 -0.75
CA ILE A 309 -15.85 11.08 0.20
C ILE A 309 -17.07 11.72 0.89
N GLU A 310 -18.13 12.02 0.13
CA GLU A 310 -19.38 12.53 0.71
C GLU A 310 -19.99 11.56 1.72
N LEU A 311 -19.91 10.25 1.45
CA LEU A 311 -20.34 9.22 2.38
C LEU A 311 -19.45 9.17 3.62
N ILE A 312 -18.11 9.15 3.47
CA ILE A 312 -17.16 9.13 4.60
C ILE A 312 -17.44 10.29 5.56
N LYS A 313 -17.65 11.50 5.02
CA LYS A 313 -18.03 12.68 5.81
C LYS A 313 -19.31 12.48 6.62
N LYS A 314 -20.30 11.75 6.09
CA LYS A 314 -21.56 11.44 6.78
C LYS A 314 -21.37 10.38 7.87
N ILE A 315 -20.50 9.40 7.64
CA ILE A 315 -20.20 8.31 8.59
C ILE A 315 -19.44 8.85 9.81
N LYS A 316 -18.59 9.87 9.62
CA LYS A 316 -17.72 10.46 10.65
C LYS A 316 -16.73 9.47 11.28
N ALA A 317 -16.43 8.37 10.58
CA ALA A 317 -15.33 7.50 10.92
C ALA A 317 -14.00 8.13 10.44
N PRO A 318 -12.90 7.96 11.18
CA PRO A 318 -11.59 8.43 10.73
C PRO A 318 -11.22 7.74 9.42
N ALA A 319 -10.80 8.52 8.42
CA ALA A 319 -10.40 7.99 7.12
C ALA A 319 -8.97 8.40 6.78
N ILE A 320 -8.10 7.41 6.58
CA ILE A 320 -6.69 7.59 6.23
C ILE A 320 -6.44 7.02 4.83
N PHE A 321 -5.86 7.85 3.98
CA PHE A 321 -5.51 7.54 2.60
C PHE A 321 -3.99 7.50 2.46
N SER A 322 -3.48 6.74 1.49
CA SER A 322 -2.09 6.87 1.04
C SER A 322 -2.01 7.16 -0.45
N ASP A 323 -0.88 7.73 -0.89
CA ASP A 323 -0.56 7.87 -2.31
C ASP A 323 0.95 7.69 -2.58
N TYR A 324 1.31 7.63 -3.86
CA TYR A 324 2.64 7.26 -4.31
C TYR A 324 3.72 8.34 -4.10
N CYS A 325 3.30 9.60 -4.06
CA CYS A 325 4.18 10.75 -3.91
C CYS A 325 3.43 11.92 -3.27
N GLU A 326 4.17 12.89 -2.77
CA GLU A 326 3.61 14.05 -2.09
C GLU A 326 2.71 14.89 -3.01
N GLU A 327 3.06 15.03 -4.30
CA GLU A 327 2.22 15.76 -5.26
C GLU A 327 0.83 15.14 -5.42
N ALA A 328 0.75 13.81 -5.50
CA ALA A 328 -0.52 13.12 -5.59
C ALA A 328 -1.36 13.35 -4.32
N CYS A 329 -0.72 13.38 -3.14
CA CYS A 329 -1.37 13.75 -1.89
C CYS A 329 -1.85 15.21 -1.89
N CYS A 330 -1.05 16.18 -2.36
CA CYS A 330 -1.46 17.60 -2.42
C CYS A 330 -2.69 17.81 -3.32
N LEU A 331 -2.75 17.10 -4.44
CA LEU A 331 -3.93 17.12 -5.32
C LEU A 331 -5.12 16.44 -4.65
N ALA A 332 -4.90 15.30 -3.99
CA ALA A 332 -5.94 14.58 -3.26
C ALA A 332 -6.52 15.40 -2.10
N THR A 333 -5.69 16.07 -1.30
CA THR A 333 -6.14 16.94 -0.21
C THR A 333 -6.94 18.12 -0.75
N SER A 334 -6.55 18.72 -1.88
CA SER A 334 -7.32 19.77 -2.54
C SER A 334 -8.73 19.29 -2.95
N CYS A 335 -8.83 18.06 -3.47
CA CYS A 335 -10.13 17.43 -3.76
C CYS A 335 -10.93 17.19 -2.48
N LEU A 336 -10.31 16.66 -1.42
CA LEU A 336 -10.96 16.42 -0.14
C LEU A 336 -11.49 17.71 0.48
N SER A 337 -10.71 18.80 0.53
CA SER A 337 -11.12 20.10 1.07
C SER A 337 -12.28 20.69 0.28
N SER A 338 -12.29 20.55 -1.05
CA SER A 338 -13.39 21.01 -1.90
C SER A 338 -14.72 20.29 -1.61
N VAL A 339 -14.68 18.97 -1.37
CA VAL A 339 -15.89 18.17 -1.08
C VAL A 339 -16.33 18.30 0.37
N THR A 340 -15.38 18.32 1.31
CA THR A 340 -15.67 18.33 2.74
C THR A 340 -15.92 19.74 3.28
N GLY A 341 -15.40 20.78 2.63
CA GLY A 341 -15.45 22.16 3.11
C GLY A 341 -14.54 22.42 4.32
N SER A 342 -13.59 21.52 4.59
CA SER A 342 -12.65 21.59 5.71
C SER A 342 -11.29 21.05 5.30
N GLU A 343 -10.23 21.56 5.89
CA GLU A 343 -8.89 21.00 5.69
C GLU A 343 -8.79 19.55 6.21
N PRO A 344 -7.88 18.73 5.65
CA PRO A 344 -7.64 17.37 6.11
C PRO A 344 -7.31 17.36 7.60
N SER A 345 -7.99 16.51 8.36
CA SER A 345 -7.69 16.36 9.78
C SER A 345 -6.29 15.78 9.96
N PHE A 346 -5.85 14.84 9.10
CA PHE A 346 -4.50 14.29 9.04
C PHE A 346 -3.69 14.96 7.92
N PRO A 347 -2.64 15.75 8.27
CA PRO A 347 -1.76 16.34 7.28
C PRO A 347 -0.97 15.26 6.55
N ILE A 348 -0.47 15.62 5.38
CA ILE A 348 0.42 14.77 4.59
C ILE A 348 1.68 14.50 5.42
N GLN A 349 2.02 13.23 5.59
CA GLN A 349 3.23 12.80 6.28
C GLN A 349 3.79 11.54 5.64
N LEU A 350 5.12 11.40 5.67
CA LEU A 350 5.80 10.23 5.13
C LEU A 350 5.37 8.98 5.91
N ASN A 351 5.03 7.91 5.18
CA ASN A 351 4.79 6.61 5.78
C ASN A 351 6.14 5.92 6.05
N PRO A 352 6.47 5.61 7.32
CA PRO A 352 7.70 4.92 7.64
C PRO A 352 7.75 3.49 7.08
N PHE A 353 6.60 2.92 6.72
CA PHE A 353 6.46 1.58 6.17
C PHE A 353 6.10 1.57 4.68
N ARG A 354 6.38 2.65 3.94
CA ARG A 354 6.25 2.67 2.48
C ARG A 354 7.08 1.56 1.82
N GLN A 355 6.63 1.09 0.66
CA GLN A 355 7.32 0.02 -0.08
C GLN A 355 8.70 0.50 -0.54
N PRO A 356 9.81 -0.21 -0.22
CA PRO A 356 11.15 0.28 -0.54
C PRO A 356 11.51 0.20 -2.02
N LEU A 357 10.81 -0.62 -2.80
CA LEU A 357 11.02 -0.72 -4.24
C LEU A 357 10.29 0.40 -4.97
N ALA A 358 11.04 1.29 -5.61
CA ALA A 358 10.50 2.44 -6.33
C ALA A 358 9.50 2.00 -7.42
N VAL A 359 8.54 2.89 -7.70
CA VAL A 359 7.56 2.71 -8.77
C VAL A 359 8.23 2.98 -10.12
N GLU A 360 8.13 2.01 -11.02
CA GLU A 360 8.58 2.16 -12.39
C GLU A 360 7.63 3.06 -13.19
N ASP A 361 8.17 3.77 -14.19
CA ASP A 361 7.39 4.57 -15.15
C ASP A 361 6.46 5.63 -14.54
N SER A 362 6.90 6.27 -13.46
CA SER A 362 6.26 7.50 -12.95
C SER A 362 6.13 8.57 -14.05
N ALA A 363 5.08 9.38 -13.98
CA ALA A 363 4.91 10.53 -14.87
C ALA A 363 5.86 11.68 -14.52
N LEU A 364 6.23 11.79 -13.23
CA LEU A 364 7.12 12.81 -12.68
C LEU A 364 8.45 12.19 -12.24
N CYS A 365 9.54 12.95 -12.35
CA CYS A 365 10.88 12.58 -11.90
C CYS A 365 11.08 12.72 -10.38
N ILE A 366 9.99 12.74 -9.59
CA ILE A 366 10.03 12.69 -8.12
C ILE A 366 10.06 11.22 -7.66
N PRO A 367 10.64 10.92 -6.48
CA PRO A 367 10.57 9.58 -5.92
C PRO A 367 9.12 9.15 -5.65
N CYS A 368 8.79 7.95 -6.12
CA CYS A 368 7.46 7.36 -5.98
C CYS A 368 7.58 5.97 -5.37
N HIS A 369 6.84 5.73 -4.29
CA HIS A 369 6.83 4.46 -3.57
C HIS A 369 5.38 4.05 -3.28
N SER A 370 5.05 2.76 -3.27
CA SER A 370 3.71 2.36 -2.84
C SER A 370 3.50 2.72 -1.37
N ASN A 371 2.34 3.30 -1.06
CA ASN A 371 1.99 3.85 0.25
C ASN A 371 3.03 4.86 0.76
N CYS A 372 3.55 5.75 -0.09
CA CYS A 372 4.65 6.66 0.27
C CYS A 372 4.26 7.64 1.37
N PHE A 373 3.12 8.29 1.21
CA PHE A 373 2.63 9.30 2.14
C PHE A 373 1.23 8.93 2.64
N LEU A 374 0.90 9.39 3.85
CA LEU A 374 -0.42 9.23 4.48
C LEU A 374 -1.04 10.59 4.76
N PHE A 375 -2.36 10.69 4.62
CA PHE A 375 -3.19 11.88 4.89
C PHE A 375 -4.63 11.43 5.14
N GLY A 376 -5.53 12.31 5.58
CA GLY A 376 -6.83 11.84 6.03
C GLY A 376 -7.81 12.91 6.50
N ILE A 377 -9.07 12.52 6.65
CA ILE A 377 -10.19 13.35 7.14
C ILE A 377 -10.85 12.77 8.37
#